data_AF-A0A5D0RPT6-F1
#
_entry.id   AF-A0A5D0RPT6-F1
#
_cell.length_a   1.000
_cell.length_b   1.000
_cell.length_c   1.000
_cell.angle_alpha   90.00
_cell.angle_beta   90.00
_cell.angle_gamma   90.00
#
_symmetry.space_group_name_H-M   'P 1'
#
loop_
_entity.id
_entity.type
_entity.pdbx_description
1 polymer ?
#
loop_
_entity_poly.entity_id
_entity_poly.type
_entity_poly.pdbx_seq_one_letter_code
_entity_poly.pdbx_strand_id
1 'polypeptide(L)'
;MRFISNGPAIPGPLLAAADAGDVVFVCGAGVSLARAGLPTFQGLLDDVVRHLRPAPDGLAAHALATEAQLRSADPPIELPPGFSGIATPDRVFGLLEQEFGREAVERTVANILKSKEHSDLSAHRTVLRLACGSYKLPRLVTTNFDRLFEVTDPNLPVHLPPKLDPETRGIIKLHGSVDAMSEGPDGDGFVLSGAAFGGAYVADGWAARTMRALLERHTVVFLGYAADDPPMQYLLEGLKRIGAPTARAYAFQPGVDAARRWAARGVTAITDAADTADRHPMAELLALLEDCSDGVLVEAGWAIGHWIERSSGDRDVVPALDALLDRLVEILPMMERSDATDVEEDPDYVFRAINAPAGHVAETMMADPRLPDADQRTGLPDTWRARAEALVNLPPPHGDHALTIFSGQAPYLHAHDSNWVETHLFPHLEGPRRAVLLAGLSRWHRALPIDFFAYVRPSLIAAAVEGNDRRRSLVDWVAAQLLFAWLRGDDSLSDDAFDDVLRQAGGHAKRQVARYPPDPAGSGQAEPPRHPRARIETPGRKPQGPPGNFRHLGRIGSLGRGF
;
A
#
# COMPACT_ATOMS: atom_id res chain seq x y z
N MET A 1 -10.52 -7.53 -1.11
CA MET A 1 -9.56 -7.36 -2.23
C MET A 1 -8.48 -6.36 -1.84
N ARG A 2 -7.20 -6.61 -2.13
CA ARG A 2 -6.10 -5.65 -1.93
C ARG A 2 -5.55 -5.24 -3.29
N PHE A 3 -5.35 -3.93 -3.49
CA PHE A 3 -4.82 -3.38 -4.76
C PHE A 3 -3.32 -3.08 -4.71
N ILE A 4 -2.72 -3.06 -3.51
CA ILE A 4 -1.28 -2.91 -3.30
C ILE A 4 -0.80 -3.93 -2.24
N SER A 5 0.45 -4.39 -2.34
CA SER A 5 1.01 -5.52 -1.55
C SER A 5 0.74 -5.44 -0.04
N ASN A 6 1.03 -4.28 0.53
CA ASN A 6 0.85 -3.94 1.95
C ASN A 6 -0.35 -3.00 2.19
N GLY A 7 -1.30 -2.98 1.26
CA GLY A 7 -2.47 -2.12 1.33
C GLY A 7 -3.60 -2.71 2.15
N PRO A 8 -4.56 -1.87 2.55
CA PRO A 8 -5.74 -2.35 3.24
C PRO A 8 -6.58 -3.29 2.36
N ALA A 9 -7.23 -4.26 2.99
CA ALA A 9 -8.22 -5.11 2.32
C ALA A 9 -9.52 -4.33 2.14
N ILE A 10 -9.88 -4.05 0.89
CA ILE A 10 -11.12 -3.39 0.51
C ILE A 10 -12.25 -4.44 0.46
N PRO A 11 -13.36 -4.24 1.19
CA PRO A 11 -14.50 -5.17 1.18
C PRO A 11 -15.16 -5.28 -0.20
N GLY A 12 -15.55 -6.50 -0.61
CA GLY A 12 -16.25 -6.74 -1.87
C GLY A 12 -17.52 -5.90 -2.06
N PRO A 13 -18.40 -5.78 -1.04
CA PRO A 13 -19.59 -4.92 -1.13
C PRO A 13 -19.27 -3.44 -1.38
N LEU A 14 -18.13 -2.95 -0.88
CA LEU A 14 -17.69 -1.57 -1.15
C LEU A 14 -17.26 -1.40 -2.61
N LEU A 15 -16.57 -2.40 -3.18
CA LEU A 15 -16.19 -2.39 -4.59
C LEU A 15 -17.41 -2.41 -5.51
N ALA A 16 -18.37 -3.31 -5.24
CA ALA A 16 -19.61 -3.37 -6.00
C ALA A 16 -20.39 -2.04 -5.94
N ALA A 17 -20.42 -1.37 -4.77
CA ALA A 17 -21.03 -0.06 -4.64
C ALA A 17 -20.27 1.03 -5.40
N ALA A 18 -18.93 0.95 -5.45
CA ALA A 18 -18.10 1.88 -6.21
C ALA A 18 -18.34 1.73 -7.71
N ASP A 19 -18.41 0.49 -8.22
CA ASP A 19 -18.71 0.18 -9.62
C ASP A 19 -20.13 0.64 -10.02
N ALA A 20 -21.10 0.54 -9.10
CA ALA A 20 -22.44 1.07 -9.29
C ALA A 20 -22.52 2.61 -9.19
N GLY A 21 -21.43 3.28 -8.78
CA GLY A 21 -21.38 4.72 -8.55
C GLY A 21 -22.26 5.20 -7.40
N ASP A 22 -22.48 4.34 -6.39
CA ASP A 22 -23.29 4.59 -5.18
C ASP A 22 -22.42 4.87 -3.94
N VAL A 23 -21.14 5.17 -4.14
CA VAL A 23 -20.20 5.53 -3.06
C VAL A 23 -20.14 7.03 -2.86
N VAL A 24 -20.24 7.44 -1.60
CA VAL A 24 -20.03 8.83 -1.15
C VAL A 24 -18.81 8.90 -0.26
N PHE A 25 -17.88 9.76 -0.64
CA PHE A 25 -16.72 10.05 0.19
C PHE A 25 -17.04 11.18 1.15
N VAL A 26 -16.82 10.93 2.45
CA VAL A 26 -16.90 11.94 3.51
C VAL A 26 -15.47 12.21 3.97
N CYS A 27 -14.97 13.39 3.65
CA CYS A 27 -13.58 13.80 3.87
C CYS A 27 -13.44 14.70 5.10
N GLY A 28 -12.39 14.45 5.88
CA GLY A 28 -12.00 15.24 7.03
C GLY A 28 -10.59 15.80 6.89
N ALA A 29 -10.10 16.46 7.94
CA ALA A 29 -8.87 17.25 7.88
C ALA A 29 -7.62 16.41 7.53
N GLY A 30 -7.66 15.09 7.77
CA GLY A 30 -6.57 14.19 7.39
C GLY A 30 -6.28 14.16 5.88
N VAL A 31 -7.27 14.45 5.03
CA VAL A 31 -7.05 14.55 3.56
C VAL A 31 -6.19 15.76 3.22
N SER A 32 -6.49 16.93 3.82
CA SER A 32 -5.73 18.16 3.62
C SER A 32 -4.35 18.12 4.30
N LEU A 33 -4.23 17.39 5.42
CA LEU A 33 -2.96 17.18 6.11
C LEU A 33 -1.98 16.32 5.29
N ALA A 34 -2.45 15.19 4.74
CA ALA A 34 -1.59 14.13 4.22
C ALA A 34 -0.59 14.57 3.14
N ARG A 35 -0.98 15.53 2.29
CA ARG A 35 -0.15 16.01 1.16
C ARG A 35 -0.03 17.53 1.11
N ALA A 36 -1.12 18.26 1.36
CA ALA A 36 -1.10 19.73 1.32
C ALA A 36 -0.56 20.36 2.63
N GLY A 37 -0.43 19.58 3.71
CA GLY A 37 0.16 20.03 4.97
C GLY A 37 -0.67 21.07 5.72
N LEU A 38 -1.99 21.12 5.48
CA LEU A 38 -2.90 21.95 6.26
C LEU A 38 -3.17 21.33 7.64
N PRO A 39 -3.45 22.15 8.66
CA PRO A 39 -3.59 21.66 10.02
C PRO A 39 -4.86 20.81 10.21
N THR A 40 -4.83 19.93 11.21
CA THR A 40 -6.05 19.30 11.77
C THR A 40 -6.88 20.33 12.53
N PHE A 41 -8.08 19.99 12.98
CA PHE A 41 -8.90 20.93 13.76
C PHE A 41 -8.22 21.42 15.05
N GLN A 42 -7.50 20.53 15.75
CA GLN A 42 -6.66 20.93 16.88
C GLN A 42 -5.49 21.81 16.44
N GLY A 43 -4.79 21.45 15.36
CA GLY A 43 -3.68 22.28 14.86
C GLY A 43 -4.14 23.67 14.42
N LEU A 44 -5.33 23.77 13.85
CA LEU A 44 -5.95 25.05 13.47
C LEU A 44 -6.21 25.90 14.71
N LEU A 45 -6.73 25.31 15.78
CA LEU A 45 -6.89 26.01 17.06
C LEU A 45 -5.54 26.52 17.57
N ASP A 46 -4.51 25.68 17.58
CA ASP A 46 -3.19 26.06 18.08
C ASP A 46 -2.60 27.24 17.29
N ASP A 47 -2.81 27.27 15.97
CA ASP A 47 -2.39 28.35 15.09
C ASP A 47 -3.20 29.64 15.33
N VAL A 48 -4.53 29.53 15.51
CA VAL A 48 -5.41 30.67 15.83
C VAL A 48 -5.04 31.28 17.17
N VAL A 49 -4.83 30.47 18.22
CA VAL A 49 -4.40 30.92 19.55
C VAL A 49 -3.07 31.65 19.46
N ARG A 50 -2.11 31.13 18.66
CA ARG A 50 -0.81 31.77 18.47
C ARG A 50 -0.90 33.12 17.76
N HIS A 51 -1.87 33.26 16.86
CA HIS A 51 -2.10 34.48 16.09
C HIS A 51 -2.86 35.54 16.91
N LEU A 52 -3.99 35.17 17.52
CA LEU A 52 -4.84 36.08 18.28
C LEU A 52 -4.25 36.44 19.66
N ARG A 53 -3.48 35.53 20.25
CA ARG A 53 -2.84 35.68 21.58
C ARG A 53 -3.86 36.10 22.66
N PRO A 54 -4.76 35.18 23.08
CA PRO A 54 -5.72 35.45 24.14
C PRO A 54 -5.05 36.01 25.39
N ALA A 55 -5.74 36.91 26.08
CA ALA A 55 -5.26 37.54 27.30
C ALA A 55 -4.85 36.45 28.31
N PRO A 56 -3.71 36.57 29.00
CA PRO A 56 -3.26 35.53 29.94
C PRO A 56 -4.25 35.21 31.06
N ASP A 57 -5.09 36.17 31.43
CA ASP A 57 -6.18 36.06 32.40
C ASP A 57 -7.55 35.77 31.74
N GLY A 58 -7.59 35.66 30.41
CA GLY A 58 -8.77 35.28 29.65
C GLY A 58 -9.14 33.81 29.81
N LEU A 59 -10.44 33.52 29.67
CA LEU A 59 -10.98 32.15 29.86
C LEU A 59 -10.38 31.14 28.88
N ALA A 60 -10.10 31.56 27.64
CA ALA A 60 -9.47 30.70 26.63
C ALA A 60 -8.05 30.28 27.05
N ALA A 61 -7.22 31.25 27.47
CA ALA A 61 -5.87 30.99 27.95
C ALA A 61 -5.87 30.13 29.21
N HIS A 62 -6.78 30.39 30.15
CA HIS A 62 -6.92 29.60 31.37
C HIS A 62 -7.33 28.15 31.11
N ALA A 63 -8.28 27.92 30.20
CA ALA A 63 -8.70 26.57 29.81
C ALA A 63 -7.53 25.77 29.22
N LEU A 64 -6.78 26.38 28.29
CA LEU A 64 -5.59 25.76 27.68
C LEU A 64 -4.49 25.48 28.71
N ALA A 65 -4.22 26.42 29.62
CA ALA A 65 -3.23 26.26 30.68
C ALA A 65 -3.61 25.14 31.66
N THR A 66 -4.89 25.03 32.02
CA THR A 66 -5.40 23.98 32.89
C THR A 66 -5.25 22.60 32.25
N GLU A 67 -5.62 22.46 30.97
CA GLU A 67 -5.45 21.22 30.21
C GLU A 67 -3.96 20.82 30.13
N ALA A 68 -3.06 21.78 29.87
CA ALA A 68 -1.62 21.54 29.84
C ALA A 68 -1.09 21.06 31.20
N GLN A 69 -1.54 21.68 32.30
CA GLN A 69 -1.17 21.27 33.67
C GLN A 69 -1.61 19.83 33.98
N LEU A 70 -2.84 19.46 33.60
CA LEU A 70 -3.36 18.10 33.81
C LEU A 70 -2.55 17.06 33.04
N ARG A 71 -2.14 17.37 31.80
CA ARG A 71 -1.31 16.47 30.98
C ARG A 71 0.13 16.36 31.48
N SER A 72 0.65 17.39 32.14
CA SER A 72 2.00 17.42 32.71
C SER A 72 2.08 16.92 34.17
N ALA A 73 0.97 16.50 34.77
CA ALA A 73 0.96 15.93 36.12
C ALA A 73 1.82 14.66 36.18
N ASP A 74 2.38 14.35 37.35
CA ASP A 74 3.14 13.11 37.59
C ASP A 74 2.47 12.27 38.71
N PRO A 75 1.92 11.08 38.39
CA PRO A 75 1.83 10.51 37.03
C PRO A 75 0.84 11.28 36.13
N PRO A 76 1.00 11.22 34.79
CA PRO A 76 0.09 11.86 33.85
C PRO A 76 -1.34 11.41 34.08
N ILE A 77 -2.28 12.36 34.14
CA ILE A 77 -3.70 12.03 34.19
C ILE A 77 -4.14 11.66 32.78
N GLU A 78 -4.06 10.37 32.45
CA GLU A 78 -4.63 9.85 31.21
C GLU A 78 -6.16 9.82 31.32
N LEU A 79 -6.82 10.55 30.43
CA LEU A 79 -8.27 10.47 30.29
C LEU A 79 -8.65 9.10 29.70
N PRO A 80 -9.65 8.40 30.26
CA PRO A 80 -10.09 7.14 29.69
C PRO A 80 -10.57 7.33 28.24
N PRO A 81 -10.45 6.29 27.39
CA PRO A 81 -10.92 6.36 26.01
C PRO A 81 -12.38 6.82 25.93
N GLY A 82 -12.64 7.91 25.20
CA GLY A 82 -13.98 8.49 25.03
C GLY A 82 -14.31 9.67 25.95
N PHE A 83 -13.41 10.07 26.87
CA PHE A 83 -13.55 11.32 27.63
C PHE A 83 -12.77 12.44 26.96
N SER A 84 -13.45 13.54 26.65
CA SER A 84 -12.83 14.75 26.11
C SER A 84 -12.20 15.58 27.25
N GLY A 85 -11.04 16.20 26.98
CA GLY A 85 -10.37 17.10 27.92
C GLY A 85 -11.19 18.35 28.26
N ILE A 86 -10.70 19.16 29.18
CA ILE A 86 -11.42 20.36 29.64
C ILE A 86 -11.39 21.46 28.56
N ALA A 87 -10.35 21.45 27.72
CA ALA A 87 -10.13 22.38 26.62
C ALA A 87 -10.31 21.69 25.25
N THR A 88 -11.51 21.20 24.95
CA THR A 88 -11.83 20.71 23.59
C THR A 88 -11.76 21.85 22.57
N PRO A 89 -11.38 21.57 21.31
CA PRO A 89 -11.23 22.62 20.30
C PRO A 89 -12.45 23.54 20.15
N ASP A 90 -13.64 22.95 20.07
CA ASP A 90 -14.91 23.65 19.91
C ASP A 90 -15.25 24.56 21.09
N ARG A 91 -14.89 24.15 22.31
CA ARG A 91 -15.06 24.96 23.51
C ARG A 91 -14.11 26.15 23.50
N VAL A 92 -12.84 25.92 23.17
CA VAL A 92 -11.85 27.01 23.13
C VAL A 92 -12.16 27.99 22.01
N PHE A 93 -12.60 27.53 20.83
CA PHE A 93 -13.11 28.43 19.79
C PHE A 93 -14.28 29.28 20.28
N GLY A 94 -15.23 28.72 21.03
CA GLY A 94 -16.31 29.50 21.64
C GLY A 94 -15.83 30.55 22.63
N LEU A 95 -14.77 30.27 23.40
CA LEU A 95 -14.15 31.25 24.30
C LEU A 95 -13.41 32.34 23.52
N LEU A 96 -12.71 32.00 22.44
CA LEU A 96 -12.05 32.96 21.55
C LEU A 96 -13.07 33.86 20.84
N GLU A 97 -14.21 33.32 20.41
CA GLU A 97 -15.30 34.10 19.82
C GLU A 97 -15.90 35.10 20.82
N GLN A 98 -15.98 34.74 22.11
CA GLN A 98 -16.42 35.66 23.17
C GLN A 98 -15.41 36.78 23.44
N GLU A 99 -14.11 36.46 23.35
CA GLU A 99 -13.04 37.41 23.67
C GLU A 99 -12.72 38.37 22.50
N PHE A 100 -12.64 37.85 21.28
CA PHE A 100 -12.21 38.60 20.09
C PHE A 100 -13.36 38.95 19.13
N GLY A 101 -14.52 38.36 19.32
CA GLY A 101 -15.62 38.42 18.36
C GLY A 101 -15.49 37.40 17.24
N ARG A 102 -16.65 36.90 16.76
CA ARG A 102 -16.74 35.87 15.72
C ARG A 102 -15.98 36.23 14.45
N GLU A 103 -16.19 37.43 13.90
CA GLU A 103 -15.56 37.86 12.65
C GLU A 103 -14.03 37.86 12.70
N ALA A 104 -13.44 38.22 13.84
CA ALA A 104 -12.00 38.22 14.00
C ALA A 104 -11.44 36.80 13.97
N VAL A 105 -12.09 35.87 14.69
CA VAL A 105 -11.72 34.45 14.70
C VAL A 105 -11.86 33.83 13.31
N GLU A 106 -13.00 34.03 12.63
CA GLU A 106 -13.25 33.48 11.30
C GLU A 106 -12.25 34.02 10.25
N ARG A 107 -11.90 35.32 10.32
CA ARG A 107 -10.87 35.91 9.45
C ARG A 107 -9.48 35.30 9.70
N THR A 108 -9.12 35.07 10.96
CA THR A 108 -7.85 34.40 11.29
C THR A 108 -7.83 32.95 10.78
N VAL A 109 -8.94 32.22 10.92
CA VAL A 109 -9.08 30.87 10.35
C VAL A 109 -8.92 30.87 8.83
N ALA A 110 -9.60 31.78 8.12
CA ALA A 110 -9.49 31.92 6.67
C ALA A 110 -8.04 32.19 6.23
N ASN A 111 -7.35 33.07 6.94
CA ASN A 111 -5.94 33.39 6.67
C ASN A 111 -5.00 32.20 6.87
N ILE A 112 -5.20 31.40 7.92
CA ILE A 112 -4.37 30.21 8.22
C ILE A 112 -4.57 29.13 7.14
N LEU A 113 -5.82 28.95 6.67
CA LEU A 113 -6.18 27.93 5.70
C LEU A 113 -5.91 28.32 4.24
N LYS A 114 -5.36 29.50 3.98
CA LYS A 114 -5.02 29.95 2.64
C LYS A 114 -4.04 28.97 1.99
N SER A 115 -4.44 28.42 0.83
CA SER A 115 -3.61 27.46 0.10
C SER A 115 -2.29 28.10 -0.30
N LYS A 116 -1.17 27.43 -0.04
CA LYS A 116 0.15 27.85 -0.53
C LYS A 116 0.22 27.59 -2.04
N GLU A 117 0.90 28.47 -2.80
CA GLU A 117 1.02 28.38 -4.27
C GLU A 117 1.52 27.02 -4.80
N HIS A 118 2.17 26.20 -3.97
CA HIS A 118 2.72 24.89 -4.34
C HIS A 118 2.20 23.74 -3.47
N SER A 119 0.96 23.83 -3.00
CA SER A 119 0.34 22.75 -2.21
C SER A 119 0.19 21.48 -3.07
N ASP A 120 0.60 20.32 -2.54
CA ASP A 120 0.42 19.04 -3.23
C ASP A 120 -1.06 18.60 -3.18
N LEU A 121 -1.74 18.71 -4.32
CA LEU A 121 -3.16 18.37 -4.51
C LEU A 121 -3.39 16.91 -4.96
N SER A 122 -2.36 16.05 -4.95
CA SER A 122 -2.47 14.65 -5.41
C SER A 122 -3.54 13.85 -4.65
N ALA A 123 -3.68 14.07 -3.34
CA ALA A 123 -4.72 13.44 -2.52
C ALA A 123 -6.12 13.86 -2.96
N HIS A 124 -6.37 15.17 -3.09
CA HIS A 124 -7.66 15.73 -3.52
C HIS A 124 -8.04 15.24 -4.92
N ARG A 125 -7.09 15.23 -5.86
CA ARG A 125 -7.30 14.71 -7.22
C ARG A 125 -7.68 13.23 -7.22
N THR A 126 -7.04 12.43 -6.37
CA THR A 126 -7.35 11.00 -6.24
C THR A 126 -8.75 10.80 -5.70
N VAL A 127 -9.11 11.50 -4.63
CA VAL A 127 -10.44 11.41 -4.03
C VAL A 127 -11.53 11.86 -5.01
N LEU A 128 -11.34 12.97 -5.73
CA LEU A 128 -12.30 13.42 -6.75
C LEU A 128 -12.50 12.38 -7.86
N ARG A 129 -11.40 11.79 -8.35
CA ARG A 129 -11.46 10.72 -9.36
C ARG A 129 -12.26 9.51 -8.86
N LEU A 130 -12.05 9.10 -7.62
CA LEU A 130 -12.78 7.99 -7.01
C LEU A 130 -14.26 8.34 -6.77
N ALA A 131 -14.55 9.58 -6.36
CA ALA A 131 -15.91 10.04 -6.05
C ALA A 131 -16.79 10.25 -7.30
N CYS A 132 -16.20 10.42 -8.49
CA CYS A 132 -16.93 10.51 -9.75
C CYS A 132 -17.55 9.17 -10.18
N GLY A 133 -16.85 8.04 -9.94
CA GLY A 133 -17.25 6.74 -10.48
C GLY A 133 -17.46 6.80 -12.00
N SER A 134 -18.50 6.15 -12.51
CA SER A 134 -18.91 6.20 -13.93
C SER A 134 -19.64 7.51 -14.33
N TYR A 135 -19.91 8.39 -13.36
CA TYR A 135 -20.64 9.64 -13.57
C TYR A 135 -19.67 10.82 -13.72
N LYS A 136 -20.05 11.84 -14.50
CA LYS A 136 -19.19 13.02 -14.74
C LYS A 136 -19.02 13.96 -13.54
N LEU A 137 -19.82 13.80 -12.48
CA LEU A 137 -19.78 14.65 -11.29
C LEU A 137 -19.64 13.81 -10.01
N PRO A 138 -18.73 14.20 -9.09
CA PRO A 138 -18.50 13.48 -7.86
C PRO A 138 -19.66 13.63 -6.89
N ARG A 139 -19.80 12.67 -5.98
CA ARG A 139 -20.64 12.82 -4.78
C ARG A 139 -19.71 12.84 -3.56
N LEU A 140 -19.24 14.04 -3.22
CA LEU A 140 -18.26 14.26 -2.16
C LEU A 140 -18.82 15.17 -1.06
N VAL A 141 -18.58 14.79 0.18
CA VAL A 141 -18.91 15.58 1.36
C VAL A 141 -17.62 15.85 2.11
N THR A 142 -17.44 17.06 2.63
CA THR A 142 -16.28 17.41 3.44
C THR A 142 -16.67 18.28 4.63
N THR A 143 -15.95 18.12 5.74
CA THR A 143 -16.00 19.04 6.88
C THR A 143 -14.85 20.05 6.86
N ASN A 144 -13.96 19.94 5.87
CA ASN A 144 -12.83 20.85 5.74
C ASN A 144 -13.32 22.21 5.22
N PHE A 145 -12.86 23.28 5.88
CA PHE A 145 -13.17 24.65 5.48
C PHE A 145 -12.34 25.09 4.25
N ASP A 146 -11.15 24.52 4.06
CA ASP A 146 -10.23 24.86 2.97
C ASP A 146 -10.83 24.60 1.58
N ARG A 147 -10.33 25.29 0.55
CA ARG A 147 -10.83 25.19 -0.83
C ARG A 147 -10.03 24.23 -1.71
N LEU A 148 -9.30 23.27 -1.15
CA LEU A 148 -8.33 22.47 -1.93
C LEU A 148 -9.02 21.54 -2.96
N PHE A 149 -10.25 21.10 -2.71
CA PHE A 149 -11.04 20.35 -3.69
C PHE A 149 -11.46 21.25 -4.86
N GLU A 150 -11.93 22.46 -4.57
CA GLU A 150 -12.34 23.46 -5.56
C GLU A 150 -11.17 23.96 -6.40
N VAL A 151 -9.98 24.09 -5.80
CA VAL A 151 -8.76 24.43 -6.55
C VAL A 151 -8.36 23.29 -7.49
N THR A 152 -8.64 22.03 -7.10
CA THR A 152 -8.32 20.86 -7.94
C THR A 152 -9.23 20.76 -9.17
N ASP A 153 -10.52 21.08 -9.05
CA ASP A 153 -11.44 21.21 -10.17
C ASP A 153 -12.43 22.38 -9.94
N PRO A 154 -12.14 23.57 -10.51
CA PRO A 154 -12.95 24.77 -10.31
C PRO A 154 -14.35 24.73 -10.91
N ASN A 155 -14.64 23.75 -11.77
CA ASN A 155 -15.95 23.65 -12.44
C ASN A 155 -16.97 22.84 -11.64
N LEU A 156 -16.55 22.22 -10.53
CA LEU A 156 -17.43 21.43 -9.71
C LEU A 156 -18.41 22.31 -8.94
N PRO A 157 -19.71 21.96 -8.91
CA PRO A 157 -20.67 22.67 -8.07
C PRO A 157 -20.32 22.45 -6.59
N VAL A 158 -20.34 23.55 -5.82
CA VAL A 158 -20.10 23.55 -4.37
C VAL A 158 -21.40 23.93 -3.67
N HIS A 159 -21.77 23.14 -2.67
CA HIS A 159 -23.00 23.32 -1.90
C HIS A 159 -22.65 23.65 -0.45
N LEU A 160 -23.14 24.80 0.03
CA LEU A 160 -22.85 25.35 1.35
C LEU A 160 -24.10 25.32 2.25
N PRO A 161 -23.92 25.23 3.58
CA PRO A 161 -25.02 25.27 4.54
C PRO A 161 -25.71 26.65 4.52
N PRO A 162 -26.92 26.76 5.08
CA PRO A 162 -27.72 25.69 5.72
C PRO A 162 -28.57 24.89 4.73
N LYS A 163 -28.64 25.30 3.46
CA LYS A 163 -29.47 24.66 2.43
C LYS A 163 -28.71 23.56 1.70
N LEU A 164 -28.48 22.46 2.40
CA LEU A 164 -27.87 21.26 1.83
C LEU A 164 -28.92 20.26 1.40
N ASP A 165 -28.80 19.79 0.16
CA ASP A 165 -29.55 18.65 -0.36
C ASP A 165 -28.58 17.45 -0.47
N PRO A 166 -28.80 16.35 0.28
CA PRO A 166 -27.93 15.18 0.24
C PRO A 166 -27.91 14.49 -1.15
N GLU A 167 -28.92 14.73 -1.99
CA GLU A 167 -29.03 14.12 -3.32
C GLU A 167 -28.24 14.87 -4.40
N THR A 168 -27.72 16.07 -4.14
CA THR A 168 -26.94 16.81 -5.13
C THR A 168 -25.57 16.18 -5.38
N ARG A 169 -25.09 16.30 -6.63
CA ARG A 169 -23.70 15.99 -6.99
C ARG A 169 -22.86 17.26 -6.92
N GLY A 170 -21.57 17.10 -6.65
CA GLY A 170 -20.62 18.17 -6.36
C GLY A 170 -19.89 17.95 -5.05
N ILE A 171 -19.40 19.06 -4.51
CA ILE A 171 -18.72 19.13 -3.21
C ILE A 171 -19.70 19.73 -2.20
N ILE A 172 -20.14 18.94 -1.24
CA ILE A 172 -20.98 19.38 -0.11
C ILE A 172 -20.05 19.72 1.06
N LYS A 173 -20.06 20.97 1.54
CA LYS A 173 -19.25 21.39 2.68
C LYS A 173 -20.10 21.52 3.94
N LEU A 174 -20.08 20.53 4.83
CA LEU A 174 -21.00 20.49 5.97
C LEU A 174 -20.80 21.63 6.97
N HIS A 175 -19.56 22.05 7.15
CA HIS A 175 -19.14 22.97 8.22
C HIS A 175 -18.83 24.39 7.70
N GLY A 176 -19.13 24.66 6.44
CA GLY A 176 -18.82 25.93 5.77
C GLY A 176 -17.54 25.87 4.92
N SER A 177 -17.21 26.98 4.27
CA SER A 177 -16.06 27.11 3.39
C SER A 177 -15.37 28.44 3.62
N VAL A 178 -14.05 28.50 3.43
CA VAL A 178 -13.35 29.76 3.22
C VAL A 178 -13.82 30.36 1.89
N ASP A 179 -13.91 31.69 1.83
CA ASP A 179 -14.25 32.41 0.61
C ASP A 179 -13.12 32.41 -0.42
N ALA A 180 -13.40 32.92 -1.63
CA ALA A 180 -12.43 32.85 -2.71
C ALA A 180 -11.16 33.67 -2.47
N MET A 181 -11.25 34.71 -1.63
CA MET A 181 -10.13 35.61 -1.33
C MET A 181 -9.34 35.20 -0.08
N SER A 182 -9.85 34.19 0.65
CA SER A 182 -9.34 33.79 1.97
C SER A 182 -9.38 34.92 2.99
N GLU A 183 -10.41 35.76 2.92
CA GLU A 183 -10.64 36.90 3.81
C GLU A 183 -11.67 36.59 4.91
N GLY A 184 -12.41 35.51 4.76
CA GLY A 184 -13.42 35.09 5.71
C GLY A 184 -14.16 33.82 5.27
N PRO A 185 -15.30 33.53 5.92
CA PRO A 185 -16.16 32.44 5.50
C PRO A 185 -16.99 32.81 4.27
N ASP A 186 -17.30 31.81 3.46
CA ASP A 186 -18.28 31.87 2.38
C ASP A 186 -19.67 31.55 2.96
N GLY A 187 -20.58 32.52 2.90
CA GLY A 187 -21.95 32.38 3.42
C GLY A 187 -22.06 32.56 4.94
N ASP A 188 -22.79 31.65 5.60
CA ASP A 188 -23.28 31.81 6.98
C ASP A 188 -22.23 31.51 8.09
N GLY A 189 -20.96 31.41 7.71
CA GLY A 189 -19.82 31.24 8.62
C GLY A 189 -19.33 29.80 8.79
N PHE A 190 -18.46 29.59 9.78
CA PHE A 190 -17.88 28.28 10.07
C PHE A 190 -18.55 27.56 11.25
N VAL A 191 -18.56 26.23 11.20
CA VAL A 191 -18.90 25.39 12.36
C VAL A 191 -17.63 25.11 13.18
N LEU A 192 -17.23 26.08 14.02
CA LEU A 192 -16.02 26.00 14.85
C LEU A 192 -16.33 25.80 16.34
N SER A 193 -17.33 26.51 16.87
CA SER A 193 -17.63 26.52 18.29
C SER A 193 -18.76 25.57 18.68
N GLY A 194 -18.85 25.21 19.96
CA GLY A 194 -19.93 24.36 20.47
C GLY A 194 -21.33 24.92 20.15
N ALA A 195 -21.50 26.24 20.10
CA ALA A 195 -22.74 26.88 19.69
C ALA A 195 -23.05 26.64 18.20
N ALA A 196 -22.04 26.77 17.34
CA ALA A 196 -22.18 26.49 15.91
C ALA A 196 -22.47 25.00 15.64
N PHE A 197 -21.82 24.08 16.37
CA PHE A 197 -22.14 22.64 16.32
C PHE A 197 -23.57 22.36 16.79
N GLY A 198 -24.02 23.03 17.86
CA GLY A 198 -25.40 22.98 18.33
C GLY A 198 -26.41 23.43 17.27
N GLY A 199 -26.13 24.50 16.53
CA GLY A 199 -26.90 24.92 15.36
C GLY A 199 -26.93 23.82 14.28
N ALA A 200 -25.75 23.40 13.84
CA ALA A 200 -25.58 22.50 12.70
C ALA A 200 -26.18 21.11 12.86
N TYR A 201 -26.07 20.53 14.07
CA TYR A 201 -26.47 19.15 14.33
C TYR A 201 -27.75 19.00 15.14
N VAL A 202 -28.15 20.02 15.92
CA VAL A 202 -29.28 19.92 16.84
C VAL A 202 -30.42 20.88 16.48
N ALA A 203 -30.18 22.19 16.55
CA ALA A 203 -31.24 23.19 16.41
C ALA A 203 -31.75 23.29 14.97
N ASP A 204 -30.87 23.66 14.04
CA ASP A 204 -31.19 23.74 12.62
C ASP A 204 -30.99 22.39 11.93
N GLY A 205 -30.04 21.57 12.42
CA GLY A 205 -29.90 20.15 12.10
C GLY A 205 -29.55 19.81 10.64
N TRP A 206 -29.04 20.76 9.84
CA TRP A 206 -28.71 20.52 8.44
C TRP A 206 -27.64 19.44 8.27
N ALA A 207 -26.61 19.43 9.13
CA ALA A 207 -25.51 18.48 9.04
C ALA A 207 -25.98 17.06 9.40
N ALA A 208 -26.75 16.95 10.49
CA ALA A 208 -27.33 15.68 10.92
C ALA A 208 -28.30 15.09 9.88
N ARG A 209 -29.20 15.91 9.30
CA ARG A 209 -30.13 15.45 8.24
C ARG A 209 -29.41 15.02 6.98
N THR A 210 -28.42 15.80 6.53
CA THR A 210 -27.62 15.48 5.32
C THR A 210 -26.91 14.15 5.50
N MET A 211 -26.17 13.99 6.60
CA MET A 211 -25.44 12.75 6.87
C MET A 211 -26.34 11.53 7.06
N ARG A 212 -27.47 11.70 7.75
CA ARG A 212 -28.46 10.64 7.91
C ARG A 212 -28.97 10.16 6.55
N ALA A 213 -29.37 11.07 5.68
CA ALA A 213 -29.89 10.73 4.35
C ALA A 213 -28.85 9.99 3.50
N LEU A 214 -27.58 10.42 3.56
CA LEU A 214 -26.48 9.75 2.85
C LEU A 214 -26.25 8.33 3.36
N LEU A 215 -26.23 8.14 4.69
CA LEU A 215 -26.03 6.83 5.32
C LEU A 215 -27.23 5.89 5.09
N GLU A 216 -28.44 6.41 4.90
CA GLU A 216 -29.63 5.62 4.59
C GLU A 216 -29.67 5.14 3.12
N ARG A 217 -29.04 5.88 2.20
CA ARG A 217 -29.24 5.70 0.75
C ARG A 217 -28.01 5.19 0.02
N HIS A 218 -26.83 5.52 0.50
CA HIS A 218 -25.57 5.30 -0.19
C HIS A 218 -24.58 4.50 0.65
N THR A 219 -23.55 3.98 -0.02
CA THR A 219 -22.38 3.45 0.67
C THR A 219 -21.46 4.61 1.02
N VAL A 220 -21.20 4.83 2.32
CA VAL A 220 -20.41 5.99 2.79
C VAL A 220 -18.99 5.56 3.14
N VAL A 221 -17.99 6.32 2.69
CA VAL A 221 -16.57 6.09 2.98
C VAL A 221 -15.96 7.30 3.67
N PHE A 222 -15.58 7.16 4.93
CA PHE A 222 -14.87 8.18 5.70
C PHE A 222 -13.37 8.16 5.40
N LEU A 223 -12.83 9.32 5.00
CA LEU A 223 -11.41 9.54 4.71
C LEU A 223 -10.86 10.70 5.54
N GLY A 224 -9.69 10.51 6.17
CA GLY A 224 -9.07 11.57 6.96
C GLY A 224 -9.83 11.94 8.24
N TYR A 225 -10.65 11.01 8.75
CA TYR A 225 -11.32 11.10 10.04
C TYR A 225 -10.66 10.20 11.08
N ALA A 226 -10.74 10.63 12.33
CA ALA A 226 -10.52 9.77 13.47
C ALA A 226 -11.88 9.34 14.05
N ALA A 227 -11.98 8.12 14.56
CA ALA A 227 -13.22 7.59 15.13
C ALA A 227 -13.74 8.43 16.32
N ASP A 228 -12.87 9.17 16.98
CA ASP A 228 -13.13 10.02 18.15
C ASP A 228 -13.46 11.48 17.82
N ASP A 229 -13.69 11.81 16.55
CA ASP A 229 -14.25 13.11 16.16
C ASP A 229 -15.65 13.29 16.82
N PRO A 230 -15.84 14.25 17.76
CA PRO A 230 -17.01 14.26 18.63
C PRO A 230 -18.37 14.41 17.90
N PRO A 231 -18.53 15.33 16.92
CA PRO A 231 -19.78 15.45 16.16
C PRO A 231 -20.14 14.17 15.40
N MET A 232 -19.13 13.53 14.80
CA MET A 232 -19.32 12.30 14.05
C MET A 232 -19.60 11.10 14.94
N GLN A 233 -18.97 11.04 16.12
CA GLN A 233 -19.24 10.00 17.11
C GLN A 233 -20.72 9.96 17.49
N TYR A 234 -21.28 11.08 17.96
CA TYR A 234 -22.68 11.12 18.41
C TYR A 234 -23.67 10.84 17.28
N LEU A 235 -23.39 11.35 16.08
CA LEU A 235 -24.20 11.10 14.90
C LEU A 235 -24.24 9.61 14.56
N LEU A 236 -23.08 8.95 14.47
CA LEU A 236 -22.99 7.53 14.10
C LEU A 236 -23.59 6.62 15.18
N GLU A 237 -23.32 6.89 16.46
CA GLU A 237 -23.94 6.16 17.57
C GLU A 237 -25.46 6.35 17.61
N GLY A 238 -25.95 7.57 17.38
CA GLY A 238 -27.37 7.89 17.29
C GLY A 238 -28.07 7.15 16.14
N LEU A 239 -27.46 7.13 14.96
CA LEU A 239 -27.99 6.42 13.79
C LEU A 239 -28.01 4.89 13.99
N LYS A 240 -26.97 4.33 14.60
CA LYS A 240 -26.93 2.91 14.97
C LYS A 240 -28.05 2.54 15.93
N ARG A 241 -28.34 3.38 16.93
CA ARG A 241 -29.41 3.14 17.92
C ARG A 241 -30.80 3.04 17.28
N ILE A 242 -31.05 3.79 16.21
CA ILE A 242 -32.35 3.80 15.51
C ILE A 242 -32.43 2.74 14.39
N GLY A 243 -31.43 1.85 14.28
CA GLY A 243 -31.41 0.79 13.27
C GLY A 243 -31.18 1.28 11.84
N ALA A 244 -30.61 2.48 11.67
CA ALA A 244 -30.18 2.93 10.34
C ALA A 244 -29.13 1.95 9.79
N PRO A 245 -29.11 1.70 8.47
CA PRO A 245 -28.21 0.72 7.85
C PRO A 245 -26.77 1.25 7.79
N THR A 246 -26.12 1.44 8.95
CA THR A 246 -24.70 1.80 9.02
C THR A 246 -23.78 0.67 8.54
N ALA A 247 -24.33 -0.52 8.27
CA ALA A 247 -23.63 -1.66 7.65
C ALA A 247 -22.99 -1.32 6.28
N ARG A 248 -23.39 -0.21 5.66
CA ARG A 248 -22.83 0.31 4.40
C ARG A 248 -21.84 1.47 4.60
N ALA A 249 -21.35 1.66 5.82
CA ALA A 249 -20.36 2.70 6.13
C ALA A 249 -18.98 2.09 6.35
N TYR A 250 -17.96 2.69 5.73
CA TYR A 250 -16.58 2.27 5.81
C TYR A 250 -15.68 3.43 6.23
N ALA A 251 -14.57 3.18 6.90
CA ALA A 251 -13.62 4.23 7.28
C ALA A 251 -12.17 3.78 7.07
N PHE A 252 -11.38 4.57 6.33
CA PHE A 252 -9.95 4.32 6.22
C PHE A 252 -9.22 4.94 7.42
N GLN A 253 -8.68 4.10 8.29
CA GLN A 253 -7.83 4.54 9.40
C GLN A 253 -6.81 3.46 9.72
N PRO A 254 -5.50 3.78 9.79
CA PRO A 254 -4.48 2.82 10.18
C PRO A 254 -4.59 2.43 11.65
N GLY A 255 -4.13 1.21 11.98
CA GLY A 255 -3.99 0.71 13.35
C GLY A 255 -5.12 -0.21 13.84
N VAL A 256 -4.75 -1.21 14.64
CA VAL A 256 -5.63 -2.27 15.15
C VAL A 256 -6.77 -1.75 16.05
N ASP A 257 -6.54 -0.68 16.80
CA ASP A 257 -7.56 -0.07 17.66
C ASP A 257 -8.63 0.69 16.87
N ALA A 258 -8.37 1.02 15.59
CA ALA A 258 -9.35 1.68 14.74
C ALA A 258 -10.55 0.77 14.46
N ALA A 259 -10.31 -0.53 14.19
CA ALA A 259 -11.37 -1.49 13.91
C ALA A 259 -12.41 -1.56 15.04
N ARG A 260 -11.96 -1.71 16.29
CA ARG A 260 -12.84 -1.77 17.45
C ARG A 260 -13.60 -0.44 17.66
N ARG A 261 -12.93 0.71 17.49
CA ARG A 261 -13.54 2.03 17.67
C ARG A 261 -14.62 2.33 16.62
N TRP A 262 -14.37 2.03 15.34
CA TRP A 262 -15.35 2.21 14.28
C TRP A 262 -16.51 1.20 14.37
N ALA A 263 -16.23 -0.06 14.72
CA ALA A 263 -17.27 -1.07 14.90
C ALA A 263 -18.27 -0.71 16.02
N ALA A 264 -17.79 -0.10 17.11
CA ALA A 264 -18.66 0.42 18.17
C ALA A 264 -19.68 1.44 17.64
N ARG A 265 -19.31 2.19 16.60
CA ARG A 265 -20.12 3.22 15.91
C ARG A 265 -20.88 2.68 14.69
N GLY A 266 -20.77 1.38 14.42
CA GLY A 266 -21.48 0.73 13.31
C GLY A 266 -20.84 0.97 11.94
N VAL A 267 -19.57 1.35 11.90
CA VAL A 267 -18.78 1.57 10.68
C VAL A 267 -17.70 0.49 10.57
N THR A 268 -17.48 -0.05 9.37
CA THR A 268 -16.44 -1.03 9.11
C THR A 268 -15.11 -0.32 8.83
N ALA A 269 -14.13 -0.45 9.73
CA ALA A 269 -12.81 0.09 9.48
C ALA A 269 -12.08 -0.69 8.37
N ILE A 270 -11.38 0.04 7.52
CA ILE A 270 -10.47 -0.45 6.51
C ILE A 270 -9.06 -0.08 6.98
N THR A 271 -8.39 -1.04 7.60
CA THR A 271 -7.09 -0.87 8.27
C THR A 271 -5.94 -1.44 7.42
N ASP A 272 -4.74 -0.92 7.64
CA ASP A 272 -3.47 -1.46 7.13
C ASP A 272 -3.07 -2.79 7.81
N ALA A 273 -3.52 -3.00 9.05
CA ALA A 273 -3.38 -4.26 9.75
C ALA A 273 -4.30 -5.31 9.13
N ALA A 274 -3.69 -6.34 8.54
CA ALA A 274 -4.36 -7.57 8.19
C ALA A 274 -4.98 -8.19 9.44
N ASP A 275 -6.31 -8.20 9.54
CA ASP A 275 -6.94 -9.31 10.24
C ASP A 275 -6.82 -10.52 9.30
N THR A 276 -5.93 -11.44 9.65
CA THR A 276 -5.61 -12.65 8.89
C THR A 276 -6.69 -13.74 9.04
N ALA A 277 -7.88 -13.38 9.53
CA ALA A 277 -8.94 -14.31 9.90
C ALA A 277 -10.04 -14.50 8.84
N ASP A 278 -10.33 -13.51 7.99
CA ASP A 278 -11.34 -13.67 6.94
C ASP A 278 -10.70 -14.22 5.66
N ARG A 279 -10.45 -15.53 5.65
CA ARG A 279 -10.30 -16.27 4.40
C ARG A 279 -11.61 -16.10 3.62
N HIS A 280 -11.55 -15.48 2.45
CA HIS A 280 -12.64 -15.51 1.47
C HIS A 280 -13.13 -16.97 1.32
N PRO A 281 -14.44 -17.24 1.08
CA PRO A 281 -14.91 -18.60 0.79
C PRO A 281 -14.31 -19.06 -0.54
N MET A 282 -13.08 -19.57 -0.47
CA MET A 282 -12.23 -19.90 -1.62
C MET A 282 -12.93 -20.88 -2.55
N ALA A 283 -13.63 -21.86 -1.99
CA ALA A 283 -14.36 -22.87 -2.75
C ALA A 283 -15.50 -22.27 -3.58
N GLU A 284 -16.27 -21.31 -3.04
CA GLU A 284 -17.37 -20.67 -3.75
C GLU A 284 -16.88 -19.76 -4.88
N LEU A 285 -15.77 -19.05 -4.65
CA LEU A 285 -15.20 -18.19 -5.69
C LEU A 285 -14.51 -19.01 -6.79
N LEU A 286 -13.83 -20.11 -6.45
CA LEU A 286 -13.27 -21.01 -7.45
C LEU A 286 -14.36 -21.65 -8.30
N ALA A 287 -15.46 -22.13 -7.69
CA ALA A 287 -16.61 -22.64 -8.44
C ALA A 287 -17.20 -21.58 -9.38
N LEU A 288 -17.32 -20.33 -8.91
CA LEU A 288 -17.78 -19.22 -9.76
C LEU A 288 -16.83 -18.92 -10.93
N LEU A 289 -15.52 -18.97 -10.69
CA LEU A 289 -14.50 -18.72 -11.71
C LEU A 289 -14.38 -19.88 -12.71
N GLU A 290 -14.63 -21.11 -12.28
CA GLU A 290 -14.78 -22.27 -13.15
C GLU A 290 -16.00 -22.12 -14.07
N ASP A 291 -17.14 -21.65 -13.54
CA ASP A 291 -18.39 -21.49 -14.30
C ASP A 291 -18.48 -20.20 -15.14
N CYS A 292 -17.66 -19.18 -14.86
CA CYS A 292 -17.73 -17.90 -15.56
C CYS A 292 -17.24 -18.02 -17.02
N SER A 293 -17.61 -17.08 -17.90
CA SER A 293 -17.18 -17.11 -19.30
C SER A 293 -15.75 -16.59 -19.49
N ASP A 294 -15.07 -17.02 -20.56
CA ASP A 294 -13.72 -16.54 -20.88
C ASP A 294 -13.66 -15.02 -21.04
N GLY A 295 -14.75 -14.40 -21.52
CA GLY A 295 -14.85 -12.93 -21.64
C GLY A 295 -14.72 -12.22 -20.29
N VAL A 296 -15.32 -12.75 -19.23
CA VAL A 296 -15.20 -12.19 -17.87
C VAL A 296 -13.78 -12.37 -17.34
N LEU A 297 -13.18 -13.54 -17.57
CA LEU A 297 -11.80 -13.82 -17.17
C LEU A 297 -10.80 -12.92 -17.91
N VAL A 298 -11.05 -12.63 -19.19
CA VAL A 298 -10.21 -11.73 -20.00
C VAL A 298 -10.28 -10.30 -19.47
N GLU A 299 -11.48 -9.80 -19.16
CA GLU A 299 -11.65 -8.44 -18.62
C GLU A 299 -11.06 -8.29 -17.20
N ALA A 300 -11.18 -9.32 -16.36
CA ALA A 300 -10.73 -9.30 -14.97
C ALA A 300 -9.35 -9.95 -14.73
N GLY A 301 -8.62 -10.30 -15.79
CA GLY A 301 -7.43 -11.15 -15.73
C GLY A 301 -6.35 -10.71 -14.74
N TRP A 302 -6.13 -9.39 -14.61
CA TRP A 302 -5.20 -8.84 -13.62
C TRP A 302 -5.67 -9.10 -12.18
N ALA A 303 -6.94 -8.79 -11.88
CA ALA A 303 -7.51 -8.93 -10.54
C ALA A 303 -7.58 -10.41 -10.10
N ILE A 304 -7.91 -11.30 -11.04
CA ILE A 304 -7.96 -12.75 -10.80
C ILE A 304 -6.55 -13.29 -10.57
N GLY A 305 -5.58 -12.95 -11.43
CA GLY A 305 -4.19 -13.35 -11.24
C GLY A 305 -3.64 -12.91 -9.88
N HIS A 306 -3.83 -11.65 -9.51
CA HIS A 306 -3.36 -11.12 -8.23
C HIS A 306 -4.06 -11.73 -7.00
N TRP A 307 -5.33 -12.13 -7.13
CA TRP A 307 -6.05 -12.83 -6.07
C TRP A 307 -5.57 -14.27 -5.89
N ILE A 308 -5.34 -14.97 -7.00
CA ILE A 308 -4.84 -16.34 -7.03
C ILE A 308 -3.45 -16.42 -6.38
N GLU A 309 -2.54 -15.50 -6.74
CA GLU A 309 -1.19 -15.41 -6.18
C GLU A 309 -1.20 -15.42 -4.64
N ARG A 310 -2.09 -14.61 -4.04
CA ARG A 310 -2.23 -14.53 -2.58
C ARG A 310 -2.89 -15.74 -1.92
N SER A 311 -3.64 -16.51 -2.69
CA SER A 311 -4.42 -17.64 -2.18
C SER A 311 -3.68 -18.98 -2.34
N SER A 312 -2.60 -19.00 -3.12
CA SER A 312 -1.82 -20.18 -3.51
C SER A 312 -1.05 -20.89 -2.39
N GLY A 313 -0.85 -20.22 -1.25
CA GLY A 313 -0.11 -20.80 -0.11
C GLY A 313 -0.89 -21.85 0.69
N ASP A 314 -2.19 -22.04 0.42
CA ASP A 314 -3.04 -23.01 1.12
C ASP A 314 -3.12 -24.35 0.35
N ARG A 315 -2.59 -25.42 0.95
CA ARG A 315 -2.54 -26.76 0.34
C ARG A 315 -3.91 -27.33 -0.02
N ASP A 316 -4.96 -26.93 0.69
CA ASP A 316 -6.31 -27.46 0.47
C ASP A 316 -6.97 -26.86 -0.79
N VAL A 317 -6.47 -25.73 -1.28
CA VAL A 317 -7.02 -24.97 -2.42
C VAL A 317 -6.32 -25.33 -3.74
N VAL A 318 -5.05 -25.74 -3.65
CA VAL A 318 -4.16 -25.96 -4.79
C VAL A 318 -4.72 -26.92 -5.86
N PRO A 319 -5.36 -28.05 -5.53
CA PRO A 319 -5.94 -28.91 -6.56
C PRO A 319 -7.08 -28.25 -7.36
N ALA A 320 -7.91 -27.44 -6.71
CA ALA A 320 -8.99 -26.70 -7.36
C ALA A 320 -8.46 -25.53 -8.20
N LEU A 321 -7.24 -25.08 -7.93
CA LEU A 321 -6.61 -23.99 -8.66
C LEU A 321 -6.02 -24.44 -10.00
N ASP A 322 -5.66 -25.72 -10.16
CA ASP A 322 -5.02 -26.23 -11.38
C ASP A 322 -5.88 -25.98 -12.63
N ALA A 323 -7.18 -26.27 -12.58
CA ALA A 323 -8.09 -26.07 -13.72
C ALA A 323 -8.21 -24.59 -14.10
N LEU A 324 -8.26 -23.70 -13.10
CA LEU A 324 -8.31 -22.26 -13.32
C LEU A 324 -6.99 -21.74 -13.91
N LEU A 325 -5.84 -22.24 -13.45
CA LEU A 325 -4.54 -21.87 -13.99
C LEU A 325 -4.39 -22.33 -15.44
N ASP A 326 -4.78 -23.56 -15.77
CA ASP A 326 -4.74 -24.07 -17.14
C ASP A 326 -5.60 -23.21 -18.07
N ARG A 327 -6.83 -22.90 -17.63
CA ARG A 327 -7.74 -22.00 -18.37
C ARG A 327 -7.17 -20.59 -18.53
N LEU A 328 -6.56 -20.01 -17.49
CA LEU A 328 -5.92 -18.70 -17.55
C LEU A 328 -4.80 -18.70 -18.60
N VAL A 329 -3.97 -19.73 -18.64
CA VAL A 329 -2.88 -19.87 -19.62
C VAL A 329 -3.43 -19.86 -21.06
N GLU A 330 -4.55 -20.54 -21.30
CA GLU A 330 -5.19 -20.59 -22.62
C GLU A 330 -5.75 -19.24 -23.07
N ILE A 331 -6.31 -18.44 -22.15
CA ILE A 331 -6.94 -17.16 -22.49
C ILE A 331 -5.99 -15.96 -22.38
N LEU A 332 -4.78 -16.12 -21.81
CA LEU A 332 -3.77 -15.05 -21.73
C LEU A 332 -3.53 -14.35 -23.08
N PRO A 333 -3.41 -15.06 -24.23
CA PRO A 333 -3.30 -14.43 -25.55
C PRO A 333 -4.50 -13.55 -25.94
N MET A 334 -5.68 -13.78 -25.34
CA MET A 334 -6.89 -12.99 -25.57
C MET A 334 -6.95 -11.76 -24.66
N MET A 335 -6.13 -11.71 -23.62
CA MET A 335 -6.01 -10.58 -22.69
C MET A 335 -5.16 -9.46 -23.28
N GLU A 336 -5.59 -8.91 -24.41
CA GLU A 336 -4.99 -7.70 -24.98
C GLU A 336 -5.62 -6.44 -24.38
N ARG A 337 -4.86 -5.66 -23.60
CA ARG A 337 -5.10 -4.20 -23.51
C ARG A 337 -3.81 -3.38 -23.44
N SER A 338 -3.68 -2.50 -24.44
CA SER A 338 -3.35 -1.06 -24.31
C SER A 338 -1.92 -0.58 -24.05
N ASP A 339 -0.87 -1.40 -24.08
CA ASP A 339 0.51 -0.86 -23.99
C ASP A 339 1.28 -0.92 -25.32
N ALA A 340 0.58 -1.18 -26.44
CA ALA A 340 1.17 -1.16 -27.78
C ALA A 340 1.60 0.26 -28.25
N THR A 341 1.34 1.31 -27.46
CA THR A 341 1.73 2.68 -27.80
C THR A 341 3.07 3.13 -27.21
N ASP A 342 3.65 2.41 -26.25
CA ASP A 342 4.98 2.71 -25.74
C ASP A 342 5.88 1.49 -25.93
N VAL A 343 6.44 1.36 -27.14
CA VAL A 343 7.71 0.64 -27.35
C VAL A 343 8.78 1.45 -26.62
N GLU A 344 8.75 1.37 -25.29
CA GLU A 344 9.82 1.87 -24.44
C GLU A 344 11.05 1.06 -24.86
N GLU A 345 12.08 1.73 -25.38
CA GLU A 345 13.32 1.09 -25.84
C GLU A 345 13.98 0.24 -24.74
N ASP A 346 13.58 0.42 -23.47
CA ASP A 346 14.12 -0.29 -22.33
C ASP A 346 13.09 -0.53 -21.21
N PRO A 347 12.23 -1.56 -21.29
CA PRO A 347 11.22 -1.84 -20.29
C PRO A 347 11.85 -2.47 -19.03
N ASP A 348 11.45 -2.01 -17.84
CA ASP A 348 11.71 -2.70 -16.58
C ASP A 348 10.95 -4.04 -16.57
N TYR A 349 11.57 -5.10 -17.12
CA TYR A 349 10.96 -6.41 -17.31
C TYR A 349 10.43 -7.00 -16.00
N VAL A 350 11.14 -6.77 -14.89
CA VAL A 350 10.74 -7.29 -13.58
C VAL A 350 9.47 -6.57 -13.12
N PHE A 351 9.46 -5.24 -13.17
CA PHE A 351 8.28 -4.45 -12.80
C PHE A 351 7.07 -4.79 -13.67
N ARG A 352 7.25 -4.95 -14.98
CA ARG A 352 6.15 -5.33 -15.87
C ARG A 352 5.64 -6.74 -15.58
N ALA A 353 6.54 -7.70 -15.38
CA ALA A 353 6.17 -9.09 -15.10
C ALA A 353 5.32 -9.22 -13.82
N ILE A 354 5.76 -8.64 -12.69
CA ILE A 354 5.02 -8.76 -11.42
C ILE A 354 3.66 -8.05 -11.41
N ASN A 355 3.41 -7.17 -12.39
CA ASN A 355 2.16 -6.43 -12.50
C ASN A 355 1.29 -6.93 -13.67
N ALA A 356 1.66 -8.03 -14.31
CA ALA A 356 0.96 -8.57 -15.48
C ALA A 356 0.25 -9.90 -15.15
N PRO A 357 -0.91 -10.19 -15.79
CA PRO A 357 -1.64 -11.45 -15.59
C PRO A 357 -0.75 -12.70 -15.73
N ALA A 358 0.07 -12.76 -16.78
CA ALA A 358 0.98 -13.89 -17.02
C ALA A 358 2.04 -14.05 -15.92
N GLY A 359 2.52 -12.94 -15.35
CA GLY A 359 3.45 -12.98 -14.24
C GLY A 359 2.79 -13.39 -12.93
N HIS A 360 1.55 -12.97 -12.65
CA HIS A 360 0.79 -13.46 -11.49
C HIS A 360 0.54 -14.97 -11.57
N VAL A 361 0.22 -15.51 -12.75
CA VAL A 361 0.10 -16.97 -12.95
C VAL A 361 1.44 -17.65 -12.64
N ALA A 362 2.55 -17.13 -13.14
CA ALA A 362 3.88 -17.68 -12.87
C ALA A 362 4.29 -17.56 -11.37
N GLU A 363 3.99 -16.45 -10.69
CA GLU A 363 4.28 -16.27 -9.26
C GLU A 363 3.43 -17.22 -8.39
N THR A 364 2.17 -17.42 -8.77
CA THR A 364 1.30 -18.43 -8.15
C THR A 364 1.90 -19.83 -8.28
N MET A 365 2.35 -20.19 -9.49
CA MET A 365 2.99 -21.49 -9.72
C MET A 365 4.26 -21.66 -8.87
N MET A 366 5.06 -20.60 -8.69
CA MET A 366 6.24 -20.66 -7.83
C MET A 366 5.92 -20.72 -6.33
N ALA A 367 4.71 -20.34 -5.93
CA ALA A 367 4.21 -20.44 -4.57
C ALA A 367 3.49 -21.77 -4.27
N ASP A 368 3.37 -22.67 -5.26
CA ASP A 368 2.70 -23.96 -5.11
C ASP A 368 3.37 -24.81 -4.01
N PRO A 369 2.65 -25.13 -2.91
CA PRO A 369 3.21 -25.86 -1.77
C PRO A 369 3.50 -27.33 -2.07
N ARG A 370 3.17 -27.84 -3.26
CA ARG A 370 3.56 -29.16 -3.78
C ARG A 370 4.95 -29.16 -4.40
N LEU A 371 5.55 -27.99 -4.66
CA LEU A 371 6.94 -27.90 -5.09
C LEU A 371 7.88 -28.45 -4.00
N PRO A 372 9.00 -29.09 -4.40
CA PRO A 372 9.92 -29.69 -3.44
C PRO A 372 10.57 -28.65 -2.53
N ASP A 373 10.72 -28.99 -1.24
CA ASP A 373 11.54 -28.20 -0.32
C ASP A 373 12.99 -28.14 -0.85
N ALA A 374 13.72 -27.05 -0.60
CA ALA A 374 15.05 -26.78 -1.16
C ALA A 374 16.09 -27.92 -0.94
N ASP A 375 15.88 -28.75 0.09
CA ASP A 375 16.76 -29.86 0.46
C ASP A 375 16.38 -31.19 -0.24
N GLN A 376 15.28 -31.24 -1.00
CA GLN A 376 14.73 -32.45 -1.61
C GLN A 376 14.86 -32.44 -3.14
N ARG A 377 15.75 -33.26 -3.71
CA ARG A 377 15.88 -33.40 -5.18
C ARG A 377 14.93 -34.44 -5.75
N THR A 378 13.62 -34.14 -5.75
CA THR A 378 12.56 -35.07 -6.20
C THR A 378 11.98 -34.78 -7.58
N GLY A 379 12.50 -33.78 -8.31
CA GLY A 379 11.93 -33.32 -9.58
C GLY A 379 10.75 -32.36 -9.40
N LEU A 380 10.39 -31.64 -10.47
CA LEU A 380 9.20 -30.79 -10.52
C LEU A 380 7.96 -31.62 -10.91
N PRO A 381 6.75 -31.29 -10.41
CA PRO A 381 5.51 -31.98 -10.80
C PRO A 381 5.23 -31.90 -12.31
N ASP A 382 4.70 -32.96 -12.92
CA ASP A 382 4.41 -33.02 -14.36
C ASP A 382 3.47 -31.91 -14.84
N THR A 383 2.37 -31.69 -14.12
CA THR A 383 1.38 -30.64 -14.43
C THR A 383 1.99 -29.24 -14.32
N TRP A 384 2.86 -29.03 -13.33
CA TRP A 384 3.60 -27.78 -13.16
C TRP A 384 4.53 -27.53 -14.36
N ARG A 385 5.27 -28.55 -14.79
CA ARG A 385 6.20 -28.46 -15.93
C ARG A 385 5.49 -28.09 -17.23
N ALA A 386 4.40 -28.82 -17.55
CA ALA A 386 3.63 -28.60 -18.77
C ALA A 386 3.05 -27.18 -18.82
N ARG A 387 2.54 -26.69 -17.69
CA ARG A 387 1.98 -25.34 -17.57
C ARG A 387 3.06 -24.25 -17.68
N ALA A 388 4.22 -24.46 -17.05
CA ALA A 388 5.32 -23.51 -17.09
C ALA A 388 5.90 -23.40 -18.51
N GLU A 389 6.01 -24.54 -19.21
CA GLU A 389 6.37 -24.60 -20.62
C GLU A 389 5.37 -23.82 -21.49
N ALA A 390 4.06 -24.06 -21.32
CA ALA A 390 3.02 -23.35 -22.05
C ALA A 390 3.13 -21.84 -21.87
N LEU A 391 3.33 -21.36 -20.63
CA LEU A 391 3.50 -19.95 -20.32
C LEU A 391 4.73 -19.31 -20.97
N VAL A 392 5.90 -19.95 -20.87
CA VAL A 392 7.15 -19.41 -21.47
C VAL A 392 7.06 -19.34 -23.00
N ASN A 393 6.34 -20.29 -23.61
CA ASN A 393 6.13 -20.37 -25.05
C ASN A 393 5.07 -19.40 -25.58
N LEU A 394 4.35 -18.68 -24.71
CA LEU A 394 3.44 -17.62 -25.16
C LEU A 394 4.18 -16.51 -25.91
N PRO A 395 3.53 -15.85 -26.89
CA PRO A 395 4.12 -14.68 -27.52
C PRO A 395 4.34 -13.55 -26.51
N PRO A 396 5.31 -12.64 -26.75
CA PRO A 396 5.40 -11.40 -25.99
C PRO A 396 4.07 -10.63 -26.04
N PRO A 397 3.69 -9.93 -24.95
CA PRO A 397 4.47 -9.74 -23.73
C PRO A 397 4.33 -10.89 -22.70
N HIS A 398 3.33 -11.77 -22.86
CA HIS A 398 2.97 -12.77 -21.85
C HIS A 398 4.10 -13.78 -21.58
N GLY A 399 4.73 -14.32 -22.63
CA GLY A 399 5.85 -15.25 -22.45
C GLY A 399 7.08 -14.58 -21.84
N ASP A 400 7.29 -13.28 -22.09
CA ASP A 400 8.41 -12.52 -21.51
C ASP A 400 8.19 -12.27 -20.00
N HIS A 401 6.94 -12.03 -19.60
CA HIS A 401 6.57 -11.93 -18.18
C HIS A 401 6.78 -13.25 -17.45
N ALA A 402 6.27 -14.36 -18.00
CA ALA A 402 6.49 -15.68 -17.43
C ALA A 402 7.98 -16.04 -17.33
N LEU A 403 8.73 -15.81 -18.41
CA LEU A 403 10.17 -16.04 -18.46
C LEU A 403 10.91 -15.25 -17.37
N THR A 404 10.54 -14.00 -17.14
CA THR A 404 11.14 -13.14 -16.10
C THR A 404 10.92 -13.72 -14.71
N ILE A 405 9.71 -14.19 -14.39
CA ILE A 405 9.38 -14.76 -13.08
C ILE A 405 10.14 -16.08 -12.86
N PHE A 406 10.07 -17.03 -13.80
CA PHE A 406 10.75 -18.32 -13.67
C PHE A 406 12.27 -18.16 -13.64
N SER A 407 12.83 -17.21 -14.41
CA SER A 407 14.28 -16.93 -14.38
C SER A 407 14.74 -16.44 -13.02
N GLY A 408 13.92 -15.69 -12.28
CA GLY A 408 14.25 -15.28 -10.91
C GLY A 408 14.35 -16.42 -9.89
N GLN A 409 13.84 -17.60 -10.24
CA GLN A 409 13.92 -18.83 -9.45
C GLN A 409 14.70 -19.93 -10.16
N ALA A 410 15.37 -19.63 -11.29
CA ALA A 410 16.06 -20.62 -12.10
C ALA A 410 17.14 -21.42 -11.34
N PRO A 411 17.94 -20.84 -10.41
CA PRO A 411 18.86 -21.64 -9.61
C PRO A 411 18.18 -22.70 -8.74
N TYR A 412 17.00 -22.40 -8.19
CA TYR A 412 16.16 -23.36 -7.47
C TYR A 412 15.63 -24.42 -8.44
N LEU A 413 14.98 -23.99 -9.54
CA LEU A 413 14.41 -24.91 -10.53
C LEU A 413 15.47 -25.87 -11.09
N HIS A 414 16.68 -25.39 -11.38
CA HIS A 414 17.78 -26.19 -11.91
C HIS A 414 18.29 -27.22 -10.89
N ALA A 415 18.28 -26.88 -9.59
CA ALA A 415 18.69 -27.82 -8.54
C ALA A 415 17.73 -29.00 -8.39
N HIS A 416 16.45 -28.81 -8.75
CA HIS A 416 15.40 -29.84 -8.68
C HIS A 416 15.13 -30.53 -10.01
N ASP A 417 15.28 -29.84 -11.13
CA ASP A 417 15.05 -30.33 -12.49
C ASP A 417 15.90 -29.54 -13.51
N SER A 418 17.17 -29.92 -13.64
CA SER A 418 18.10 -29.26 -14.55
C SER A 418 17.67 -29.42 -16.00
N ASN A 419 17.14 -30.59 -16.38
CA ASN A 419 16.68 -30.88 -17.74
C ASN A 419 15.59 -29.89 -18.19
N TRP A 420 14.62 -29.59 -17.33
CA TRP A 420 13.59 -28.59 -17.65
C TRP A 420 14.19 -27.19 -17.84
N VAL A 421 15.07 -26.74 -16.94
CA VAL A 421 15.71 -25.41 -17.06
C VAL A 421 16.60 -25.30 -18.29
N GLU A 422 17.40 -26.33 -18.57
CA GLU A 422 18.28 -26.41 -19.74
C GLU A 422 17.49 -26.42 -21.05
N THR A 423 16.29 -27.01 -21.05
CA THR A 423 15.44 -27.10 -22.25
C THR A 423 14.62 -25.83 -22.48
N HIS A 424 14.10 -25.19 -21.42
CA HIS A 424 13.08 -24.13 -21.57
C HIS A 424 13.56 -22.73 -21.18
N LEU A 425 14.58 -22.58 -20.32
CA LEU A 425 15.09 -21.27 -19.93
C LEU A 425 16.43 -20.95 -20.61
N PHE A 426 17.39 -21.88 -20.56
CA PHE A 426 18.74 -21.64 -21.08
C PHE A 426 18.82 -21.30 -22.57
N PRO A 427 17.93 -21.75 -23.48
CA PRO A 427 17.95 -21.27 -24.87
C PRO A 427 17.77 -19.76 -25.00
N HIS A 428 17.20 -19.09 -23.98
CA HIS A 428 17.04 -17.65 -23.93
C HIS A 428 18.25 -16.91 -23.31
N LEU A 429 19.32 -17.61 -22.93
CA LEU A 429 20.59 -16.98 -22.52
C LEU A 429 21.27 -16.25 -23.68
N GLU A 430 20.83 -16.53 -24.91
CA GLU A 430 21.25 -15.88 -26.15
C GLU A 430 20.02 -15.35 -26.90
N GLY A 431 20.26 -14.43 -27.85
CA GLY A 431 19.21 -13.87 -28.69
C GLY A 431 18.32 -12.81 -28.01
N PRO A 432 17.12 -12.55 -28.55
CA PRO A 432 16.33 -11.35 -28.22
C PRO A 432 15.78 -11.35 -26.79
N ARG A 433 15.55 -12.53 -26.19
CA ARG A 433 15.03 -12.67 -24.82
C ARG A 433 16.12 -12.71 -23.73
N ARG A 434 17.41 -12.61 -24.07
CA ARG A 434 18.51 -12.61 -23.09
C ARG A 434 18.36 -11.53 -22.03
N ALA A 435 17.95 -10.33 -22.44
CA ALA A 435 17.65 -9.23 -21.54
C ALA A 435 16.57 -9.55 -20.50
N VAL A 436 15.51 -10.23 -20.93
CA VAL A 436 14.38 -10.66 -20.10
C VAL A 436 14.84 -11.67 -19.06
N LEU A 437 15.55 -12.71 -19.50
CA LEU A 437 16.07 -13.76 -18.64
C LEU A 437 17.06 -13.22 -17.60
N LEU A 438 18.01 -12.37 -18.02
CA LEU A 438 18.98 -11.76 -17.10
C LEU A 438 18.30 -10.81 -16.10
N ALA A 439 17.29 -10.04 -16.53
CA ALA A 439 16.48 -9.22 -15.62
C ALA A 439 15.77 -10.09 -14.58
N GLY A 440 15.18 -11.23 -14.98
CA GLY A 440 14.61 -12.20 -14.07
C GLY A 440 15.62 -12.75 -13.08
N LEU A 441 16.76 -13.27 -13.56
CA LEU A 441 17.86 -13.79 -12.73
C LEU A 441 18.36 -12.78 -11.69
N SER A 442 18.31 -11.47 -11.97
CA SER A 442 18.72 -10.43 -11.01
C SER A 442 17.88 -10.40 -9.71
N ARG A 443 16.72 -11.04 -9.69
CA ARG A 443 15.92 -11.27 -8.47
C ARG A 443 16.56 -12.27 -7.50
N TRP A 444 17.53 -13.07 -7.98
CA TRP A 444 18.32 -13.95 -7.15
C TRP A 444 19.38 -13.15 -6.37
N HIS A 445 19.14 -12.97 -5.07
CA HIS A 445 19.96 -12.12 -4.20
C HIS A 445 21.20 -12.81 -3.60
N ARG A 446 21.50 -14.05 -4.03
CA ARG A 446 22.68 -14.81 -3.58
C ARG A 446 23.68 -14.97 -4.72
N ALA A 447 24.89 -15.38 -4.38
CA ALA A 447 25.84 -15.78 -5.41
C ALA A 447 25.32 -17.05 -6.12
N LEU A 448 25.41 -17.09 -7.45
CA LEU A 448 24.92 -18.23 -8.23
C LEU A 448 25.69 -19.52 -7.90
N PRO A 449 25.02 -20.68 -7.74
CA PRO A 449 25.72 -21.97 -7.56
C PRO A 449 26.73 -22.22 -8.68
N ILE A 450 27.87 -22.86 -8.38
CA ILE A 450 28.99 -23.07 -9.32
C ILE A 450 28.50 -23.71 -10.62
N ASP A 451 27.77 -24.82 -10.50
CA ASP A 451 27.26 -25.58 -11.64
C ASP A 451 26.31 -24.75 -12.50
N PHE A 452 25.45 -23.93 -11.89
CA PHE A 452 24.53 -23.04 -12.60
C PHE A 452 25.25 -21.86 -13.25
N PHE A 453 26.24 -21.29 -12.55
CA PHE A 453 27.04 -20.16 -13.03
C PHE A 453 27.76 -20.51 -14.33
N ALA A 454 28.27 -21.74 -14.46
CA ALA A 454 28.97 -22.20 -15.66
C ALA A 454 28.14 -22.00 -16.95
N TYR A 455 26.82 -22.23 -16.89
CA TYR A 455 25.90 -22.05 -18.01
C TYR A 455 25.63 -20.57 -18.33
N VAL A 456 25.43 -19.73 -17.31
CA VAL A 456 25.04 -18.33 -17.51
C VAL A 456 26.22 -17.38 -17.67
N ARG A 457 27.43 -17.81 -17.31
CA ARG A 457 28.68 -17.03 -17.35
C ARG A 457 28.90 -16.30 -18.69
N PRO A 458 28.75 -16.92 -19.87
CA PRO A 458 28.95 -16.23 -21.14
C PRO A 458 27.99 -15.02 -21.31
N SER A 459 26.73 -15.17 -20.92
CA SER A 459 25.73 -14.10 -20.99
C SER A 459 25.98 -12.98 -19.98
N LEU A 460 26.48 -13.31 -18.79
CA LEU A 460 26.89 -12.31 -17.79
C LEU A 460 28.09 -11.48 -18.29
N ILE A 461 29.09 -12.14 -18.88
CA ILE A 461 30.25 -11.47 -19.49
C ILE A 461 29.78 -10.56 -20.62
N ALA A 462 28.95 -11.06 -21.54
CA ALA A 462 28.41 -10.26 -22.64
C ALA A 462 27.65 -9.03 -22.12
N ALA A 463 26.79 -9.19 -21.11
CA ALA A 463 26.05 -8.07 -20.51
C ALA A 463 26.97 -7.04 -19.84
N ALA A 464 28.06 -7.47 -19.20
CA ALA A 464 29.05 -6.57 -18.61
C ALA A 464 29.81 -5.76 -19.67
N VAL A 465 30.16 -6.39 -20.79
CA VAL A 465 30.84 -5.77 -21.94
C VAL A 465 29.94 -4.78 -22.68
N GLU A 466 28.67 -5.14 -22.89
CA GLU A 466 27.68 -4.30 -23.57
C GLU A 466 27.40 -2.98 -22.83
N GLY A 467 27.57 -2.95 -21.51
CA GLY A 467 27.61 -1.71 -20.74
C GLY A 467 26.35 -0.85 -20.83
N ASN A 468 25.16 -1.44 -20.62
CA ASN A 468 23.90 -0.70 -20.66
C ASN A 468 23.69 0.16 -19.39
N ASP A 469 24.09 1.43 -19.44
CA ASP A 469 23.94 2.41 -18.36
C ASP A 469 22.47 2.70 -17.95
N ARG A 470 21.49 2.34 -18.79
CA ARG A 470 20.06 2.52 -18.47
C ARG A 470 19.56 1.48 -17.44
N ARG A 471 20.20 0.30 -17.33
CA ARG A 471 19.82 -0.79 -16.40
C ARG A 471 20.78 -0.94 -15.23
N ARG A 472 20.99 0.12 -14.46
CA ARG A 472 21.96 0.16 -13.35
C ARG A 472 21.84 -1.03 -12.39
N SER A 473 20.63 -1.40 -11.98
CA SER A 473 20.42 -2.53 -11.05
C SER A 473 20.83 -3.88 -11.63
N LEU A 474 20.61 -4.11 -12.94
CA LEU A 474 21.05 -5.33 -13.61
C LEU A 474 22.57 -5.34 -13.76
N VAL A 475 23.16 -4.22 -14.15
CA VAL A 475 24.62 -4.07 -14.29
C VAL A 475 25.32 -4.28 -12.94
N ASP A 476 24.77 -3.73 -11.86
CA ASP A 476 25.28 -3.92 -10.50
C ASP A 476 25.22 -5.39 -10.08
N TRP A 477 24.12 -6.08 -10.39
CA TRP A 477 23.98 -7.50 -10.10
C TRP A 477 24.93 -8.36 -10.93
N VAL A 478 25.06 -8.11 -12.24
CA VAL A 478 25.99 -8.83 -13.13
C VAL A 478 27.44 -8.66 -12.63
N ALA A 479 27.85 -7.43 -12.32
CA ALA A 479 29.17 -7.15 -11.78
C ALA A 479 29.43 -7.90 -10.46
N ALA A 480 28.43 -7.95 -9.57
CA ALA A 480 28.53 -8.69 -8.33
C ALA A 480 28.70 -10.20 -8.56
N GLN A 481 27.95 -10.80 -9.49
CA GLN A 481 28.08 -12.24 -9.78
C GLN A 481 29.45 -12.60 -10.38
N LEU A 482 29.99 -11.77 -11.27
CA LEU A 482 31.33 -11.97 -11.83
C LEU A 482 32.42 -11.81 -10.77
N LEU A 483 32.27 -10.81 -9.89
CA LEU A 483 33.16 -10.63 -8.74
C LEU A 483 33.10 -11.83 -7.78
N PHE A 484 31.91 -12.33 -7.46
CA PHE A 484 31.76 -13.51 -6.60
C PHE A 484 32.36 -14.77 -7.22
N ALA A 485 32.23 -14.97 -8.54
CA ALA A 485 32.86 -16.09 -9.22
C ALA A 485 34.39 -16.01 -9.15
N TRP A 486 34.97 -14.83 -9.37
CA TRP A 486 36.41 -14.61 -9.24
C TRP A 486 36.92 -14.82 -7.80
N LEU A 487 36.23 -14.24 -6.81
CA LEU A 487 36.62 -14.33 -5.39
C LEU A 487 36.56 -15.75 -4.81
N ARG A 488 35.86 -16.70 -5.45
CA ARG A 488 35.81 -18.09 -4.99
C ARG A 488 37.12 -18.84 -5.18
N GLY A 489 37.95 -18.46 -6.16
CA GLY A 489 39.20 -19.16 -6.48
C GLY A 489 38.99 -20.62 -6.89
N ASP A 490 37.82 -20.96 -7.44
CA ASP A 490 37.40 -22.30 -7.85
C ASP A 490 37.51 -22.54 -9.37
N ASP A 491 38.29 -21.70 -10.06
CA ASP A 491 38.42 -21.65 -11.53
C ASP A 491 37.12 -21.38 -12.31
N SER A 492 36.01 -21.03 -11.63
CA SER A 492 34.77 -20.63 -12.32
C SER A 492 34.94 -19.34 -13.15
N LEU A 493 35.86 -18.46 -12.72
CA LEU A 493 36.36 -17.31 -13.47
C LEU A 493 37.83 -17.05 -13.11
N SER A 494 38.76 -17.37 -14.01
CA SER A 494 40.21 -17.20 -13.78
C SER A 494 40.63 -15.72 -13.72
N ASP A 495 41.79 -15.44 -13.14
CA ASP A 495 42.38 -14.10 -13.11
C ASP A 495 42.47 -13.47 -14.50
N ASP A 496 43.00 -14.20 -15.48
CA ASP A 496 43.12 -13.73 -16.86
C ASP A 496 41.76 -13.40 -17.49
N ALA A 497 40.73 -14.22 -17.21
CA ALA A 497 39.38 -14.04 -17.73
C ALA A 497 38.69 -12.85 -17.06
N PHE A 498 38.85 -12.69 -15.75
CA PHE A 498 38.29 -11.56 -15.00
C PHE A 498 38.95 -10.24 -15.41
N ASP A 499 40.27 -10.23 -15.58
CA ASP A 499 41.00 -9.08 -16.09
C ASP A 499 40.53 -8.67 -17.50
N ASP A 500 40.29 -9.64 -18.39
CA ASP A 500 39.78 -9.35 -19.72
C ASP A 500 38.36 -8.76 -19.69
N VAL A 501 37.49 -9.29 -18.82
CA VAL A 501 36.16 -8.71 -18.55
C VAL A 501 36.30 -7.27 -18.06
N LEU A 502 37.19 -6.98 -17.11
CA LEU A 502 37.39 -5.62 -16.59
C LEU A 502 37.97 -4.66 -17.63
N ARG A 503 38.79 -5.14 -18.58
CA ARG A 503 39.26 -4.32 -19.70
C ARG A 503 38.10 -3.93 -20.62
N GLN A 504 37.20 -4.86 -20.90
CA GLN A 504 36.12 -4.69 -21.88
C GLN A 504 34.81 -4.14 -21.31
N ALA A 505 34.58 -4.25 -19.99
CA ALA A 505 33.32 -3.88 -19.35
C ALA A 505 32.98 -2.37 -19.47
N GLY A 506 31.69 -2.05 -19.45
CA GLY A 506 31.23 -0.66 -19.38
C GLY A 506 31.71 0.08 -18.12
N GLY A 507 31.84 1.41 -18.19
CA GLY A 507 32.41 2.22 -17.11
C GLY A 507 31.69 2.09 -15.76
N HIS A 508 30.38 1.83 -15.75
CA HIS A 508 29.62 1.58 -14.53
C HIS A 508 29.97 0.25 -13.85
N ALA A 509 30.07 -0.84 -14.60
CA ALA A 509 30.45 -2.15 -14.09
C ALA A 509 31.86 -2.12 -13.46
N LYS A 510 32.83 -1.45 -14.12
CA LYS A 510 34.18 -1.25 -13.57
C LYS A 510 34.16 -0.52 -12.22
N ARG A 511 33.37 0.55 -12.10
CA ARG A 511 33.22 1.32 -10.85
C ARG A 511 32.61 0.48 -9.73
N GLN A 512 31.68 -0.41 -10.06
CA GLN A 512 31.03 -1.25 -9.07
C GLN A 512 31.97 -2.33 -8.54
N VAL A 513 32.77 -2.97 -9.41
CA VAL A 513 33.82 -3.90 -8.96
C VAL A 513 34.87 -3.17 -8.09
N ALA A 514 35.27 -1.96 -8.47
CA ALA A 514 36.26 -1.17 -7.73
C ALA A 514 35.81 -0.74 -6.31
N ARG A 515 34.52 -0.80 -6.00
CA ARG A 515 33.99 -0.53 -4.65
C ARG A 515 34.24 -1.66 -3.65
N TYR A 516 34.66 -2.84 -4.13
CA TYR A 516 34.89 -4.02 -3.32
C TYR A 516 36.31 -4.55 -3.58
N PRO A 517 37.35 -3.91 -3.00
CA PRO A 517 38.72 -4.36 -3.16
C PRO A 517 38.89 -5.77 -2.55
N PRO A 518 39.64 -6.67 -3.20
CA PRO A 518 39.98 -7.97 -2.61
C PRO A 518 40.77 -7.75 -1.32
N ASP A 519 40.34 -8.37 -0.22
CA ASP A 519 41.11 -8.42 1.03
C ASP A 519 42.32 -9.35 0.82
N PRO A 520 43.57 -8.87 0.97
CA PRO A 520 44.77 -9.69 0.77
C PRO A 520 45.00 -10.75 1.86
N ALA A 521 44.19 -10.78 2.92
CA ALA A 521 44.28 -11.79 3.98
C ALA A 521 43.02 -12.65 3.98
N GLY A 522 43.13 -13.92 3.52
CA GLY A 522 42.04 -14.89 3.41
C GLY A 522 41.32 -15.22 4.73
N SER A 523 40.53 -14.27 5.25
CA SER A 523 39.60 -14.44 6.34
C SER A 523 38.19 -14.42 5.76
N GLY A 524 37.64 -15.61 5.54
CA GLY A 524 36.35 -15.79 4.89
C GLY A 524 35.17 -15.28 5.71
N GLN A 525 34.93 -13.96 5.72
CA GLN A 525 33.65 -13.32 6.08
C GLN A 525 33.53 -11.94 5.39
N ALA A 526 33.33 -11.92 4.07
CA ALA A 526 32.75 -10.73 3.44
C ALA A 526 31.22 -10.79 3.63
N GLU A 527 30.67 -9.96 4.54
CA GLU A 527 29.21 -9.79 4.63
C GLU A 527 28.66 -9.19 3.32
N PRO A 528 27.49 -9.65 2.84
CA PRO A 528 26.91 -9.17 1.59
C PRO A 528 26.47 -7.70 1.68
N PRO A 529 26.32 -7.00 0.53
CA PRO A 529 25.75 -5.66 0.51
C PRO A 529 24.35 -5.65 1.12
N ARG A 530 24.14 -4.83 2.16
CA ARG A 530 22.80 -4.50 2.66
C ARG A 530 22.15 -3.51 1.68
N HIS A 531 21.32 -4.02 0.77
CA HIS A 531 20.32 -3.16 0.13
C HIS A 531 19.28 -2.70 1.19
N PRO A 532 18.70 -1.50 1.04
CA PRO A 532 17.61 -1.06 1.92
C PRO A 532 16.50 -2.13 1.89
N ARG A 533 16.19 -2.68 3.07
CA ARG A 533 15.21 -3.74 3.26
C ARG A 533 13.87 -3.36 2.62
N ALA A 534 13.53 -3.95 1.48
CA ALA A 534 12.14 -4.31 1.22
C ALA A 534 11.88 -5.58 2.02
N ARG A 535 11.09 -5.46 3.09
CA ARG A 535 10.70 -6.59 3.95
C ARG A 535 9.77 -7.49 3.13
N ILE A 536 10.32 -8.49 2.44
CA ILE A 536 9.56 -9.65 1.98
C ILE A 536 9.71 -10.68 3.10
N GLU A 537 8.70 -10.77 3.94
CA GLU A 537 8.57 -11.84 4.93
C GLU A 537 8.24 -13.14 4.19
N THR A 538 9.21 -14.03 4.06
CA THR A 538 8.95 -15.44 3.80
C THR A 538 8.20 -16.02 5.00
N PRO A 539 7.08 -16.75 4.83
CA PRO A 539 6.41 -17.40 5.95
C PRO A 539 7.29 -18.53 6.47
N GLY A 540 8.04 -18.26 7.54
CA GLY A 540 8.76 -19.27 8.31
C GLY A 540 7.78 -20.20 9.02
N ARG A 541 7.83 -21.49 8.67
CA ARG A 541 7.31 -22.58 9.49
C ARG A 541 7.81 -22.41 10.93
N LYS A 542 6.89 -22.34 11.89
CA LYS A 542 7.21 -22.51 13.32
C LYS A 542 7.75 -23.93 13.52
N PRO A 543 8.95 -24.15 14.10
CA PRO A 543 9.32 -25.47 14.59
C PRO A 543 8.46 -25.81 15.83
N GLN A 544 7.75 -26.93 15.75
CA GLN A 544 7.01 -27.53 16.86
C GLN A 544 7.96 -28.29 17.80
N GLY A 545 7.80 -28.08 19.12
CA GLY A 545 8.17 -29.05 20.16
C GLY A 545 9.61 -29.03 20.70
N PRO A 546 9.83 -29.27 22.01
CA PRO A 546 11.14 -29.12 22.66
C PRO A 546 11.95 -30.44 22.61
N PRO A 547 13.28 -30.39 22.47
CA PRO A 547 14.11 -31.56 22.79
C PRO A 547 14.51 -31.53 24.27
N GLY A 548 14.14 -32.60 24.97
CA GLY A 548 14.60 -32.89 26.32
C GLY A 548 16.05 -33.39 26.35
N ASN A 549 16.72 -33.04 27.46
CA ASN A 549 17.82 -33.72 28.16
C ASN A 549 18.89 -34.46 27.33
N PHE A 550 20.13 -33.95 27.38
CA PHE A 550 21.30 -34.78 27.73
C PHE A 550 22.35 -33.98 28.52
N ARG A 551 22.98 -34.71 29.45
CA ARG A 551 23.86 -34.30 30.57
C ARG A 551 25.32 -34.09 30.16
N HIS A 552 26.10 -33.60 31.14
CA HIS A 552 27.57 -33.53 31.30
C HIS A 552 28.22 -32.25 30.75
N LEU A 553 29.08 -31.48 31.44
CA LEU A 553 29.85 -31.48 32.71
C LEU A 553 29.91 -29.99 33.15
N GLY A 554 30.03 -29.52 34.40
CA GLY A 554 30.82 -29.96 35.55
C GLY A 554 31.69 -28.79 36.03
N ARG A 555 31.30 -28.14 37.16
CA ARG A 555 32.09 -27.25 38.06
C ARG A 555 32.55 -25.91 37.45
N ILE A 556 32.41 -24.73 38.07
CA ILE A 556 33.06 -24.24 39.32
C ILE A 556 32.28 -22.96 39.78
N GLY A 557 31.83 -22.87 41.04
CA GLY A 557 32.26 -21.83 42.01
C GLY A 557 31.41 -20.54 41.99
N SER A 558 30.36 -20.40 42.82
CA SER A 558 30.34 -19.87 44.20
C SER A 558 30.19 -18.35 44.33
N LEU A 559 29.28 -17.93 45.24
CA LEU A 559 29.04 -16.59 45.82
C LEU A 559 28.14 -15.67 44.97
N GLY A 560 27.07 -15.03 45.46
CA GLY A 560 26.52 -14.91 46.80
C GLY A 560 25.23 -14.06 46.75
N ARG A 561 24.35 -14.35 47.73
CA ARG A 561 23.07 -13.75 48.14
C ARG A 561 22.82 -12.25 47.84
N GLY A 562 21.54 -11.93 47.59
CA GLY A 562 20.81 -10.96 48.42
C GLY A 562 20.11 -9.80 47.69
N PHE A 563 18.77 -9.81 47.78
CA PHE A 563 17.77 -8.78 47.45
C PHE A 563 17.29 -8.68 46.01
#